data_AF-A0A7X6Q9W4-F1
#
_entry.id   AF-A0A7X6Q9W4-F1
#
_cell.length_a   1.000
_cell.length_b   1.000
_cell.length_c   1.000
_cell.angle_alpha   90.00
_cell.angle_beta   90.00
_cell.angle_gamma   90.00
#
_symmetry.space_group_name_H-M   'P 1'
#
loop_
_entity.id
_entity.type
_entity.pdbx_description
1 polymer ?
#
loop_
_entity_poly.entity_id
_entity_poly.type
_entity_poly.pdbx_seq_one_letter_code
_entity_poly.pdbx_strand_id
1 'polypeptide(L)' 'DIFLSLELTTLCGVGLCGQCSCGDKLTCQYGTFVSYRFILDNDPELLDD' A
#
# COMPACT_ATOMS: atom_id res chain seq x y z
N ASP A 1 14.47 -7.04 8.08
CA ASP A 1 13.18 -6.79 7.43
C ASP A 1 13.35 -5.89 6.22
N ILE A 2 12.61 -6.15 5.14
CA ILE A 2 12.61 -5.36 3.91
C ILE A 2 11.33 -4.52 3.88
N PHE A 3 11.47 -3.22 3.63
CA PHE A 3 10.37 -2.28 3.43
C PHE A 3 10.44 -1.68 2.03
N LEU A 4 9.29 -1.52 1.40
CA LEU A 4 9.14 -0.93 0.08
C LEU A 4 8.37 0.39 0.21
N SER A 5 8.82 1.42 -0.51
CA SER A 5 8.05 2.66 -0.68
C SER A 5 7.07 2.44 -1.83
N LEU A 6 5.79 2.30 -1.52
CA LEU A 6 4.74 2.04 -2.51
C LEU A 6 4.20 3.35 -3.09
N GLU A 7 4.30 3.49 -4.41
CA GLU A 7 3.68 4.58 -5.17
C GLU A 7 2.36 4.10 -5.78
N LEU A 8 1.28 4.17 -5.00
CA LEU A 8 -0.07 3.81 -5.43
C LEU A 8 -0.85 5.03 -5.89
N THR A 9 -1.80 4.82 -6.80
CA THR A 9 -2.74 5.88 -7.20
C THR A 9 -3.40 6.50 -5.98
N THR A 10 -3.14 7.78 -5.75
CA THR A 10 -3.67 8.51 -4.60
C THR A 10 -4.57 9.64 -5.10
N LEU A 11 -5.87 9.52 -4.85
CA LEU A 11 -6.85 10.53 -5.26
C LEU A 11 -7.10 11.57 -4.16
N CYS A 12 -7.55 11.13 -2.98
CA CYS A 12 -7.92 12.06 -1.91
C CYS A 12 -6.80 12.36 -0.89
N GLY A 13 -5.80 11.49 -0.78
CA GLY A 13 -4.71 11.63 0.20
C GLY A 13 -5.10 11.54 1.68
N VAL A 14 -6.38 11.29 2.01
CA VAL A 14 -6.91 11.30 3.39
C VAL A 14 -7.76 10.09 3.76
N GLY A 15 -7.81 9.08 2.89
CA GLY A 15 -8.49 7.80 3.13
C GLY A 15 -9.98 7.72 2.79
N LEU A 16 -10.55 8.74 2.14
CA LEU A 16 -11.96 8.74 1.71
C LEU A 16 -12.23 7.92 0.45
N CYS A 17 -11.25 7.73 -0.42
CA CYS A 17 -11.43 7.13 -1.74
C CYS A 17 -10.94 5.68 -1.89
N GLY A 18 -10.14 5.17 -0.94
CA GLY A 18 -9.58 3.81 -0.98
C GLY A 18 -8.53 3.50 -2.06
N GLN A 19 -8.34 4.36 -3.07
CA GLN A 19 -7.44 4.14 -4.21
C GLN A 19 -5.98 3.75 -3.88
N CYS A 20 -5.50 4.11 -2.70
CA CYS A 20 -4.14 3.81 -2.23
C CYS A 20 -4.12 2.59 -1.29
N SER A 21 -4.99 1.61 -1.55
CA SER A 21 -5.11 0.39 -0.77
C SER A 21 -3.91 -0.54 -0.99
N CYS A 22 -3.39 -1.09 0.09
CA CYS A 22 -2.50 -2.24 0.10
C CYS A 22 -3.07 -3.20 1.15
N GLY A 23 -3.80 -4.23 0.70
CA GLY A 23 -4.61 -5.08 1.58
C GLY A 23 -5.66 -4.27 2.35
N ASP A 24 -5.65 -4.36 3.68
CA ASP A 24 -6.57 -3.64 4.57
C ASP A 24 -6.09 -2.23 4.98
N LYS A 25 -4.95 -1.78 4.46
CA LYS A 25 -4.36 -0.48 4.80
C LYS A 25 -4.46 0.51 3.65
N LEU A 26 -4.58 1.79 4.01
CA LEU A 26 -4.49 2.91 3.07
C LEU A 26 -3.15 3.61 3.27
N THR A 27 -2.29 3.61 2.25
CA THR A 27 -0.92 4.16 2.38
C THR A 27 -0.92 5.66 2.67
N CYS A 28 -1.97 6.39 2.27
CA CYS A 28 -2.13 7.81 2.61
C CYS A 28 -2.39 8.10 4.10
N GLN A 29 -2.86 7.13 4.87
CA GLN A 29 -3.10 7.28 6.32
C GLN A 29 -2.05 6.56 7.17
N TYR A 30 -1.59 5.40 6.69
CA TYR A 30 -0.66 4.54 7.41
C TYR A 30 0.82 4.82 7.10
N GLY A 31 1.10 5.43 5.94
CA GLY A 31 2.44 5.64 5.40
C GLY A 31 2.71 4.78 4.16
N THR A 32 3.63 5.25 3.31
CA THR A 32 3.98 4.60 2.03
C THR A 32 5.00 3.48 2.18
N PHE A 33 5.73 3.42 3.30
CA PHE A 33 6.67 2.34 3.60
C PHE A 33 5.94 1.14 4.19
N VAL A 34 5.80 0.08 3.40
CA VAL A 34 5.11 -1.16 3.80
C VAL A 34 6.10 -2.31 3.79
N SER A 35 6.01 -3.22 4.77
CA SER A 35 6.91 -4.37 4.82
C SER A 35 6.63 -5.32 3.65
N TYR A 36 7.68 -5.82 3.00
CA TYR A 36 7.58 -6.79 1.90
C TYR A 36 6.73 -8.02 2.29
N ARG A 37 6.91 -8.52 3.52
CA ARG A 37 6.15 -9.66 4.07
C ARG A 37 4.63 -9.39 4.08
N PHE A 38 4.23 -8.20 4.53
CA PHE A 38 2.82 -7.81 4.55
C PHE A 38 2.22 -7.75 3.15
N ILE A 39 2.95 -7.22 2.16
CA ILE A 39 2.47 -7.15 0.78
C ILE A 39 2.26 -8.56 0.23
N LEU A 40 3.24 -9.47 0.40
CA LEU A 40 3.11 -10.87 -0.01
C LEU A 40 1.88 -11.56 0.60
N ASP A 41 1.58 -11.29 1.87
CA ASP A 41 0.52 -11.96 2.61
C ASP A 41 -0.88 -11.35 2.31
N ASN A 42 -0.97 -10.08 1.89
CA ASN A 42 -2.26 -9.36 1.80
C ASN A 42 -2.59 -8.79 0.42
N ASP A 43 -1.60 -8.50 -0.42
CA ASP A 43 -1.78 -7.87 -1.73
C ASP A 43 -0.60 -8.18 -2.67
N PRO A 44 -0.36 -9.47 -3.00
CA PRO A 44 0.80 -9.89 -3.77
C PRO A 44 0.81 -9.36 -5.21
N GLU A 45 -0.36 -9.00 -5.76
CA GLU A 45 -0.49 -8.44 -7.11
C GLU A 45 0.25 -7.10 -7.25
N LEU A 46 0.49 -6.38 -6.16
CA LEU A 46 1.32 -5.15 -6.16
C LEU A 46 2.81 -5.40 -6.42
N LEU A 47 3.24 -6.66 -6.50
CA LEU A 47 4.61 -7.06 -6.79
C LEU A 47 4.79 -7.59 -8.21
N ASP A 48 3.70 -7.75 -8.96
CA ASP A 48 3.70 -8.21 -10.34
C ASP A 48 3.66 -6.98 -11.26
N ASP A 49 4.75 -6.73 -12.01
CA ASP A 49 4.92 -5.57 -12.89
C ASP A 49 3.85 -5.44 -14.01
#